data_AF-A0A183EMB9-F1
#
_entry.id   AF-A0A183EMB9-F1
#
_cell.length_a   1.000
_cell.length_b   1.000
_cell.length_c   1.000
_cell.angle_alpha   90.00
_cell.angle_beta   90.00
_cell.angle_gamma   90.00
#
_symmetry.space_group_name_H-M   'P 1'
#
loop_
_entity.id
_entity.type
_entity.pdbx_description
1 polymer ?
#
loop_
_entity_poly.entity_id
_entity_poly.type
_entity_poly.pdbx_seq_one_letter_code
_entity_poly.pdbx_strand_id
1 'polypeptide(L)'
;MYAENHGFGADYMWDREKNRAFRKGVTNSTDNKWWWSGDIAPAWYTAGKSNIDVHCYWIPGCDLPFRDMIVRVPRERKYSGSDPEQTNAVESYFPEIVERIVKYQSYKQQFFLLRYAGVQAALETFGRHSGEAKQALKAVDHHLLQLQVFKC
;
A
#
# COMPACT_ATOMS: atom_id res chain seq x y z
N MET A 1 -14.18 3.59 -8.17
CA MET A 1 -14.11 2.67 -9.32
C MET A 1 -14.47 1.30 -8.82
N TYR A 2 -15.16 0.49 -9.63
CA TYR A 2 -15.54 -0.86 -9.23
C TYR A 2 -14.50 -1.90 -9.66
N ALA A 3 -14.52 -3.05 -9.00
CA ALA A 3 -13.62 -4.19 -9.22
C ALA A 3 -13.55 -4.62 -10.69
N GLU A 4 -14.71 -4.67 -11.35
CA GLU A 4 -14.88 -5.04 -12.75
C GLU A 4 -14.19 -4.07 -13.71
N ASN A 5 -14.04 -2.80 -13.32
CA ASN A 5 -13.44 -1.79 -14.19
C ASN A 5 -11.92 -1.79 -14.10
N HIS A 6 -11.36 -2.02 -12.91
CA HIS A 6 -9.91 -1.96 -12.68
C HIS A 6 -9.21 -3.34 -12.70
N GLY A 7 -9.94 -4.42 -12.96
CA GLY A 7 -9.37 -5.75 -13.21
C GLY A 7 -8.87 -6.51 -11.98
N PHE A 8 -9.09 -6.00 -10.76
CA PHE A 8 -8.74 -6.68 -9.50
C PHE A 8 -10.00 -6.98 -8.69
N GLY A 9 -10.71 -8.05 -9.07
CA GLY A 9 -11.94 -8.46 -8.39
C GLY A 9 -11.74 -9.35 -7.16
N ALA A 10 -10.58 -10.00 -7.03
CA ALA A 10 -10.30 -10.88 -5.90
C ALA A 10 -8.79 -11.03 -5.66
N ASP A 11 -8.44 -11.52 -4.46
CA ASP A 11 -7.06 -11.85 -4.09
C ASP A 11 -6.51 -13.08 -4.84
N TYR A 12 -7.41 -13.88 -5.43
CA TYR A 12 -7.09 -15.02 -6.29
C TYR A 12 -7.99 -14.96 -7.52
N MET A 13 -7.40 -14.87 -8.72
CA MET A 13 -8.15 -14.76 -9.96
C MET A 13 -7.56 -15.67 -11.04
N TRP A 14 -8.38 -16.03 -12.03
CA TRP A 14 -7.96 -16.77 -13.21
C TRP A 14 -8.50 -16.06 -14.45
N ASP A 15 -7.61 -15.63 -15.35
CA ASP A 15 -7.96 -15.12 -16.67
C ASP A 15 -7.89 -16.28 -17.65
N ARG A 16 -9.07 -16.72 -18.13
CA ARG A 16 -9.19 -17.85 -19.05
C ARG A 16 -8.63 -17.54 -20.43
N GLU A 17 -8.80 -16.32 -20.92
CA GLU A 17 -8.36 -15.92 -22.26
C GLU A 17 -6.85 -15.80 -22.32
N LYS A 18 -6.24 -15.26 -21.27
CA LYS A 18 -4.78 -15.15 -21.15
C LYS A 18 -4.13 -16.41 -20.57
N ASN A 19 -4.92 -17.37 -20.11
CA ASN A 19 -4.50 -18.62 -19.48
C ASN A 19 -3.54 -18.39 -18.29
N ARG A 20 -3.92 -17.49 -17.36
CA ARG A 20 -3.06 -17.05 -16.24
C ARG A 20 -3.80 -16.92 -14.93
N ALA A 21 -3.09 -17.21 -13.84
CA ALA A 21 -3.55 -17.00 -12.48
C ALA A 21 -2.96 -15.71 -11.88
N PHE A 22 -3.77 -15.01 -11.10
CA PHE A 22 -3.33 -14.01 -10.14
C PHE A 22 -3.39 -14.60 -8.73
N ARG A 23 -2.36 -14.33 -7.94
CA ARG A 23 -2.35 -14.62 -6.50
C ARG A 23 -1.74 -13.44 -5.78
N LYS A 24 -2.49 -12.86 -4.84
CA LYS A 24 -1.99 -11.81 -3.96
C LYS A 24 -0.69 -12.24 -3.29
N GLY A 25 0.31 -11.36 -3.30
CA GLY A 25 1.59 -11.61 -2.64
C GLY A 25 2.60 -12.42 -3.45
N VAL A 26 2.21 -13.04 -4.57
CA VAL A 26 3.15 -13.70 -5.48
C VAL A 26 3.69 -12.68 -6.47
N THR A 27 4.89 -12.17 -6.22
CA THR A 27 5.56 -11.21 -7.09
C THR A 27 6.31 -11.91 -8.23
N ASN A 28 5.59 -12.44 -9.22
CA ASN A 28 6.19 -12.60 -10.55
C ASN A 28 5.96 -11.31 -11.33
N SER A 29 6.99 -10.48 -11.41
CA SER A 29 6.96 -9.12 -11.98
C SER A 29 6.49 -9.06 -13.44
N THR A 30 6.51 -10.18 -14.15
CA THR A 30 6.02 -10.35 -15.53
C THR A 30 4.52 -10.63 -15.62
N ASP A 31 3.89 -11.21 -14.60
CA ASP A 31 2.46 -11.55 -14.62
C ASP A 31 1.58 -10.41 -14.09
N ASN A 32 2.05 -9.64 -13.11
CA ASN A 32 1.24 -8.59 -12.49
C ASN A 32 0.96 -7.38 -13.39
N LYS A 33 1.86 -7.05 -14.34
CA LYS A 33 1.65 -5.91 -15.26
C LYS A 33 0.39 -6.06 -16.13
N TRP A 34 0.02 -7.29 -16.46
CA TRP A 34 -1.13 -7.60 -17.30
C TRP A 34 -2.48 -7.45 -16.58
N TRP A 35 -2.48 -7.51 -15.26
CA TRP A 35 -3.68 -7.25 -14.45
C TRP A 35 -3.95 -5.75 -14.33
N TRP A 36 -2.89 -4.92 -14.41
CA TRP A 36 -2.99 -3.47 -14.50
C TRP A 36 -3.24 -2.96 -15.94
N SER A 37 -3.85 -3.76 -16.82
CA SER A 37 -3.95 -3.45 -18.26
C SER A 37 -5.09 -2.49 -18.66
N GLY A 38 -5.58 -1.66 -17.74
CA GLY A 38 -6.65 -0.71 -18.00
C GLY A 38 -6.16 0.73 -18.22
N ASP A 39 -7.03 1.58 -18.75
CA ASP A 39 -6.84 3.03 -18.77
C ASP A 39 -6.96 3.70 -17.39
N ILE A 40 -7.18 2.87 -16.38
CA ILE A 40 -7.40 3.29 -15.01
C ILE A 40 -6.06 3.50 -14.32
N ALA A 41 -5.76 4.76 -14.07
CA ALA A 41 -4.56 5.16 -13.34
C ALA A 41 -4.73 4.93 -11.83
N PRO A 42 -3.76 4.27 -11.15
CA PRO A 42 -3.70 4.28 -9.70
C PRO A 42 -3.41 5.71 -9.19
N ALA A 43 -3.84 6.02 -7.96
CA ALA A 43 -3.69 7.37 -7.40
C ALA A 43 -2.23 7.87 -7.41
N TRP A 44 -1.26 6.99 -7.14
CA TRP A 44 0.16 7.32 -7.21
C TRP A 44 0.61 7.70 -8.63
N TYR A 45 0.00 7.12 -9.67
CA TYR A 45 0.33 7.47 -11.05
C TYR A 45 -0.14 8.88 -11.36
N THR A 46 -1.41 9.19 -11.07
CA THR A 46 -1.97 10.52 -11.27
C THR A 46 -1.22 11.60 -10.48
N ALA A 47 -0.87 11.32 -9.23
CA ALA A 47 -0.08 12.24 -8.42
C ALA A 47 1.31 12.51 -9.02
N GLY A 48 2.04 11.46 -9.40
CA GLY A 48 3.38 11.61 -9.99
C GLY A 48 3.36 12.31 -11.35
N LYS A 49 2.34 12.07 -12.19
CA LYS A 49 2.15 12.82 -13.46
C LYS A 49 1.92 14.32 -13.22
N SER A 50 1.38 14.69 -12.07
CA SER A 50 1.22 16.08 -11.61
C SER A 50 2.43 16.61 -10.84
N ASN A 51 3.60 15.95 -10.94
CA ASN A 51 4.85 16.34 -10.29
C ASN A 51 4.79 16.34 -8.74
N ILE A 52 3.87 15.57 -8.15
CA ILE A 52 3.79 15.35 -6.70
C ILE A 52 4.77 14.23 -6.32
N ASP A 53 5.55 14.42 -5.25
CA ASP A 53 6.49 13.40 -4.76
C ASP A 53 5.71 12.27 -4.07
N VAL A 54 5.77 11.05 -4.63
CA VAL A 54 5.00 9.92 -4.10
C VAL A 54 5.86 9.01 -3.23
N HIS A 55 5.35 8.69 -2.04
CA HIS A 55 5.98 7.79 -1.09
C HIS A 55 5.03 6.67 -0.70
N CYS A 56 5.43 5.42 -0.96
CA CYS A 56 4.62 4.25 -0.66
C CYS A 56 5.26 3.39 0.44
N TYR A 57 4.44 2.96 1.39
CA TYR A 57 4.81 2.07 2.48
C TYR A 57 3.89 0.85 2.45
N TRP A 58 4.41 -0.26 1.90
CA TRP A 58 3.75 -1.56 1.74
C TRP A 58 2.45 -1.53 0.94
N ILE A 59 2.30 -0.58 0.01
CA ILE A 59 1.17 -0.51 -0.91
C ILE A 59 1.39 -1.51 -2.04
N PRO A 60 0.53 -2.54 -2.19
CA PRO A 60 0.65 -3.50 -3.27
C PRO A 60 0.61 -2.80 -4.64
N GLY A 61 1.57 -3.12 -5.49
CA GLY A 61 1.63 -2.60 -6.86
C GLY A 61 2.20 -1.18 -7.01
N CYS A 62 2.57 -0.50 -5.92
CA CYS A 62 3.20 0.83 -6.05
C CYS A 62 4.62 0.76 -6.66
N ASP A 63 5.33 -0.35 -6.46
CA ASP A 63 6.66 -0.59 -7.05
C ASP A 63 6.60 -1.33 -8.39
N LEU A 64 5.42 -1.45 -8.99
CA LEU A 64 5.24 -1.97 -10.34
C LEU A 64 5.15 -0.81 -11.34
N PRO A 65 5.74 -0.94 -12.54
CA PRO A 65 5.60 0.08 -13.56
C PRO A 65 4.16 0.12 -14.09
N PHE A 66 3.64 1.34 -14.27
CA PHE A 66 2.37 1.61 -14.94
C PHE A 66 2.60 2.66 -16.04
N ARG A 67 2.35 2.27 -17.29
CA ARG A 67 2.63 3.07 -18.49
C ARG A 67 4.09 3.57 -18.49
N ASP A 68 4.29 4.88 -18.41
CA ASP A 68 5.55 5.60 -18.49
C ASP A 68 6.21 5.88 -17.12
N MET A 69 5.62 5.42 -16.02
CA MET A 69 6.10 5.77 -14.68
C MET A 69 6.16 4.56 -13.73
N ILE A 70 7.07 4.64 -12.78
CA ILE A 70 7.22 3.71 -11.65
C ILE A 70 7.60 4.51 -10.40
N VAL A 71 7.01 4.20 -9.26
CA VAL A 71 7.47 4.76 -7.98
C VAL A 71 8.68 3.98 -7.51
N ARG A 72 9.77 4.67 -7.19
CA ARG A 72 10.95 4.05 -6.60
C ARG A 72 10.68 3.78 -5.12
N VAL A 73 10.28 2.55 -4.81
CA VAL A 73 10.03 2.10 -3.44
C VAL A 73 11.25 1.34 -2.91
N PRO A 74 11.88 1.79 -1.80
CA PRO A 74 12.94 1.06 -1.12
C PRO A 74 12.52 -0.33 -0.67
N ARG A 75 13.47 -1.27 -0.59
CA ARG A 75 13.19 -2.71 -0.41
C ARG A 75 12.34 -2.99 0.83
N GLU A 76 12.67 -2.34 1.94
CA GLU A 76 12.02 -2.45 3.24
C GLU A 76 10.57 -1.92 3.25
N ARG A 77 10.22 -1.08 2.28
CA ARG A 77 8.88 -0.50 2.09
C ARG A 77 8.06 -1.21 1.01
N LYS A 78 8.63 -2.19 0.32
CA LYS A 78 7.91 -2.98 -0.69
C LYS A 78 6.94 -3.93 -0.01
N TYR A 79 5.76 -4.09 -0.59
CA TYR A 79 4.81 -5.09 -0.12
C TYR A 79 5.33 -6.50 -0.38
N SER A 80 5.54 -7.26 0.68
CA SER A 80 5.72 -8.71 0.64
C SER A 80 4.43 -9.40 1.08
N GLY A 81 3.95 -10.37 0.30
CA GLY A 81 2.86 -11.24 0.75
C GLY A 81 3.31 -12.37 1.68
N SER A 82 4.62 -12.60 1.77
CA SER A 82 5.22 -13.63 2.63
C SER A 82 5.52 -13.14 4.03
N ASP A 83 5.44 -11.83 4.27
CA ASP A 83 5.65 -11.21 5.58
C ASP A 83 4.36 -10.48 6.00
N PRO A 84 3.48 -11.16 6.77
CA PRO A 84 2.22 -10.57 7.23
C PRO A 84 2.43 -9.46 8.27
N GLU A 85 3.60 -9.41 8.92
CA GLU A 85 3.89 -8.50 10.02
C GLU A 85 4.68 -7.26 9.59
N GLN A 86 5.17 -7.19 8.34
CA GLN A 86 5.98 -6.06 7.83
C GLN A 86 5.38 -4.68 8.14
N THR A 87 4.05 -4.56 8.14
CA THR A 87 3.35 -3.29 8.38
C THR A 87 3.26 -2.89 9.85
N ASN A 88 3.59 -3.79 10.78
CA ASN A 88 3.65 -3.48 12.21
C ASN A 88 4.75 -2.45 12.49
N ALA A 89 5.74 -2.33 11.61
CA ALA A 89 6.79 -1.33 11.69
C ALA A 89 6.33 0.09 11.30
N VAL A 90 5.05 0.32 10.95
CA VAL A 90 4.55 1.60 10.41
C VAL A 90 4.92 2.80 11.27
N GLU A 91 4.85 2.67 12.60
CA GLU A 91 5.16 3.76 13.53
C GLU A 91 6.62 4.20 13.48
N SER A 92 7.54 3.27 13.18
CA SER A 92 8.98 3.58 13.13
C SER A 92 9.34 4.51 11.97
N TYR A 93 8.46 4.63 10.97
CA TYR A 93 8.63 5.53 9.83
C TYR A 93 8.01 6.92 10.03
N PHE A 94 7.20 7.14 11.07
CA PHE A 94 6.58 8.46 11.29
C PHE A 94 7.60 9.59 11.44
N PRO A 95 8.71 9.43 12.21
CA PRO A 95 9.73 10.47 12.28
C PRO A 95 10.33 10.84 10.91
N GLU A 96 10.67 9.85 10.07
CA GLU A 96 11.20 10.08 8.70
C GLU A 96 10.16 10.82 7.84
N ILE A 97 8.89 10.38 7.90
CA ILE A 97 7.80 10.97 7.11
C ILE A 97 7.60 12.44 7.50
N VAL A 98 7.52 12.73 8.80
CA VAL A 98 7.32 14.09 9.31
C VAL A 98 8.51 14.98 8.98
N GLU A 99 9.74 14.51 9.21
CA GLU A 99 10.94 15.28 8.86
C GLU A 99 10.95 15.66 7.38
N ARG A 100 10.58 14.71 6.52
CA ARG A 100 10.46 14.94 5.07
C ARG A 100 9.34 15.92 4.72
N ILE A 101 8.17 15.81 5.35
CA ILE A 101 7.06 16.76 5.16
C ILE A 101 7.54 18.16 5.52
N VAL A 102 8.05 18.36 6.73
CA VAL A 102 8.52 19.66 7.23
C VAL A 102 9.58 20.25 6.32
N LYS A 103 10.55 19.44 5.86
CA LYS A 103 11.65 19.89 5.02
C LYS A 103 11.22 20.32 3.62
N TYR A 104 10.26 19.63 3.00
CA TYR A 104 9.97 19.81 1.58
C TYR A 104 8.60 20.42 1.27
N GLN A 105 7.68 20.54 2.23
CA GLN A 105 6.32 21.04 2.00
C GLN A 105 6.25 22.41 1.32
N SER A 106 7.22 23.30 1.60
CA SER A 106 7.29 24.63 0.98
C SER A 106 7.74 24.62 -0.48
N TYR A 107 8.35 23.53 -0.95
CA TYR A 107 8.98 23.43 -2.27
C TYR A 107 8.29 22.42 -3.20
N LYS A 108 7.72 21.36 -2.63
CA LYS A 108 7.15 20.26 -3.40
C LYS A 108 5.95 19.66 -2.65
N GLN A 109 4.86 19.47 -3.38
CA GLN A 109 3.73 18.68 -2.87
C GLN A 109 4.16 17.22 -2.75
N GLN A 110 3.67 16.55 -1.71
CA GLN A 110 4.03 15.16 -1.40
C GLN A 110 2.77 14.35 -1.16
N PHE A 111 2.79 13.08 -1.56
CA PHE A 111 1.69 12.14 -1.39
C PHE A 111 2.20 10.85 -0.75
N PHE A 112 1.80 10.63 0.50
CA PHE A 112 2.19 9.48 1.29
C PHE A 112 1.05 8.46 1.33
N LEU A 113 1.35 7.22 0.98
CA LEU A 113 0.44 6.09 1.06
C LEU A 113 1.00 5.06 2.03
N LEU A 114 0.27 4.81 3.12
CA LEU A 114 0.67 3.88 4.17
C LEU A 114 -0.34 2.73 4.26
N ARG A 115 0.15 1.49 4.35
CA ARG A 115 -0.67 0.31 4.62
C ARG A 115 -0.36 -0.22 6.02
N TYR A 116 -1.40 -0.48 6.80
CA TYR A 116 -1.35 -1.22 8.06
C TYR A 116 -2.25 -2.46 7.99
N ALA A 117 -1.68 -3.64 8.21
CA ALA A 117 -2.39 -4.93 8.07
C ALA A 117 -2.79 -5.56 9.42
N GLY A 118 -2.36 -5.00 10.55
CA GLY A 118 -2.54 -5.64 11.86
C GLY A 118 -4.00 -5.94 12.21
N VAL A 119 -4.94 -5.05 11.85
CA VAL A 119 -6.38 -5.28 12.05
C VAL A 119 -6.89 -6.45 11.19
N GLN A 120 -6.53 -6.49 9.91
CA GLN A 120 -6.92 -7.59 9.01
C GLN A 120 -6.37 -8.92 9.54
N ALA A 121 -5.09 -8.97 9.90
CA ALA A 121 -4.45 -10.17 10.42
C ALA A 121 -5.14 -10.68 11.70
N ALA A 122 -5.48 -9.79 12.63
CA ALA A 122 -6.19 -10.17 13.85
C ALA A 122 -7.61 -10.70 13.56
N LEU A 123 -8.33 -10.09 12.62
CA LEU A 123 -9.67 -10.52 12.24
C LEU A 123 -9.67 -11.89 11.55
N GLU A 124 -8.74 -12.13 10.63
CA GLU A 124 -8.60 -13.40 9.91
C GLU A 124 -8.16 -14.54 10.83
N THR A 125 -7.32 -14.25 11.83
CA THR A 125 -6.76 -15.27 12.73
C THR A 125 -7.69 -15.59 13.90
N PHE A 126 -8.25 -14.57 14.56
CA PHE A 126 -8.96 -14.73 15.84
C PHE A 126 -10.46 -14.43 15.74
N GLY A 127 -10.92 -13.84 14.64
CA GLY A 127 -12.31 -13.47 14.44
C GLY A 127 -12.68 -12.12 15.05
N ARG A 128 -13.84 -11.60 14.64
CA ARG A 128 -14.31 -10.22 14.91
C ARG A 128 -14.47 -9.88 16.40
N HIS A 129 -14.89 -10.84 17.22
CA HIS A 129 -15.24 -10.61 18.63
C HIS A 129 -14.12 -10.99 19.61
N SER A 130 -12.92 -11.24 19.09
CA SER A 130 -11.75 -11.64 19.88
C SER A 130 -11.13 -10.47 20.67
N GLY A 131 -10.36 -10.81 21.70
CA GLY A 131 -9.56 -9.82 22.44
C GLY A 131 -8.47 -9.22 21.54
N GLU A 132 -7.92 -10.01 20.64
CA GLU A 132 -6.87 -9.69 19.68
C GLU A 132 -7.37 -8.67 18.66
N ALA A 133 -8.56 -8.84 18.09
CA ALA A 133 -9.16 -7.84 17.20
C ALA A 133 -9.37 -6.50 17.91
N LYS A 134 -9.80 -6.53 19.18
CA LYS A 134 -9.95 -5.31 20.01
C LYS A 134 -8.58 -4.67 20.31
N GLN A 135 -7.55 -5.46 20.55
CA GLN A 135 -6.18 -4.95 20.77
C GLN A 135 -5.60 -4.35 19.48
N ALA A 136 -5.79 -4.99 18.33
CA ALA A 136 -5.33 -4.48 17.03
C ALA A 136 -6.01 -3.14 16.67
N LEU A 137 -7.29 -2.97 17.01
CA LEU A 137 -7.99 -1.68 16.84
C LEU A 137 -7.40 -0.59 17.75
N LYS A 138 -7.05 -0.91 19.00
CA LYS A 138 -6.38 0.03 19.89
C LYS A 138 -4.97 0.39 19.40
N ALA A 139 -4.24 -0.58 18.84
CA ALA A 139 -2.91 -0.36 18.31
C ALA A 139 -2.93 0.61 17.12
N VAL A 140 -3.83 0.43 16.15
CA VAL A 140 -3.94 1.36 15.01
C VAL A 140 -4.39 2.76 15.45
N ASP A 141 -5.31 2.87 16.42
CA ASP A 141 -5.71 4.14 17.00
C ASP A 141 -4.52 4.85 17.67
N HIS A 142 -3.69 4.11 18.40
CA HIS A 142 -2.47 4.65 19.00
C HIS A 142 -1.47 5.15 17.95
N HIS A 143 -1.24 4.39 16.87
CA HIS A 143 -0.38 4.83 15.77
C HIS A 143 -0.91 6.11 15.10
N LEU A 144 -2.23 6.21 14.88
CA LEU A 144 -2.84 7.43 14.32
C LEU A 144 -2.67 8.64 15.25
N LEU A 145 -2.81 8.45 16.56
CA LEU A 145 -2.56 9.48 17.55
C LEU A 145 -1.10 9.95 17.51
N GLN A 146 -0.14 9.02 17.48
CA GLN A 146 1.28 9.37 17.38
C GLN A 146 1.56 10.23 16.15
N LEU A 147 1.00 9.87 14.99
CA LEU A 147 1.15 10.63 13.75
C LEU A 147 0.63 12.08 13.88
N GLN A 148 -0.43 12.30 14.67
CA GLN A 148 -1.00 13.63 14.91
C GLN A 148 -0.21 14.49 15.91
N VAL A 149 0.51 13.84 16.84
CA VAL A 149 1.33 14.54 17.85
C VAL A 149 2.57 15.17 17.22
N PHE A 150 3.08 14.58 16.13
CA PHE A 150 4.10 15.21 15.30
C PHE A 150 3.53 16.45 14.59
N LYS A 151 3.65 17.62 15.24
CA LYS A 151 3.29 18.89 14.63
C LYS A 151 4.28 19.21 13.50
N CYS A 152 3.75 19.32 12.27
CA CYS A 152 4.45 19.89 11.12
C CYS A 152 4.49 21.42 11.19
#